data_AF-A0A942KWN5-F1
#
_entry.id   AF-A0A942KWN5-F1
#
_cell.length_a   1.000
_cell.length_b   1.000
_cell.length_c   1.000
_cell.angle_alpha   90.00
_cell.angle_beta   90.00
_cell.angle_gamma   90.00
#
_symmetry.space_group_name_H-M   'P 1'
#
loop_
_entity.id
_entity.type
_entity.pdbx_description
1 polymer ?
#
loop_
_entity_poly.entity_id
_entity_poly.type
_entity_poly.pdbx_seq_one_letter_code
_entity_poly.pdbx_strand_id
1 'polypeptide(L)'
;MASLEAGRKVILINDAVLGLPRETLALETLALDQGATVYVAGSSLVQITLAELAVPDARAILTDFRQSASLSALNTTLQAAGGLDRLILAADGDDSETVFSLMCAVLTFRSALRRRRGRIDLILSDGRAVGSLVEFLQRIGGTLDLDGISTELRIREARAVRAVA
;
A
#
# COMPACT_ATOMS: atom_id res chain seq x y z
N MET A 1 18.40 -6.08 26.12
CA MET A 1 16.93 -6.20 25.91
C MET A 1 16.60 -6.06 24.41
N ALA A 2 16.95 -7.04 23.58
CA ALA A 2 16.94 -6.86 22.10
C ALA A 2 16.45 -8.09 21.31
N SER A 3 15.46 -8.86 21.78
CA SER A 3 15.08 -10.11 21.10
C SER A 3 13.58 -10.45 21.11
N LEU A 4 12.70 -9.45 21.03
CA LEU A 4 11.25 -9.69 20.83
C LEU A 4 10.66 -9.02 19.56
N GLU A 5 11.40 -8.16 18.86
CA GLU A 5 10.89 -7.50 17.64
C GLU A 5 11.07 -8.34 16.35
N ALA A 6 11.86 -9.41 16.40
CA ALA A 6 12.23 -10.21 15.21
C ALA A 6 11.09 -11.01 14.56
N GLY A 7 9.87 -10.93 15.07
CA GLY A 7 8.69 -11.63 14.53
C GLY A 7 7.51 -10.72 14.18
N ARG A 8 7.61 -9.40 14.43
CA ARG A 8 6.50 -8.48 14.22
C ARG A 8 6.30 -8.24 12.72
N LYS A 9 5.07 -8.41 12.22
CA LYS A 9 4.75 -8.16 10.81
C LYS A 9 4.79 -6.66 10.54
N VAL A 10 5.37 -6.24 9.43
CA VAL A 10 5.45 -4.85 9.00
C VAL A 10 4.54 -4.66 7.79
N ILE A 11 3.59 -3.73 7.90
CA ILE A 11 2.61 -3.43 6.88
C ILE A 11 2.72 -1.96 6.52
N LEU A 12 2.78 -1.64 5.23
CA LEU A 12 2.68 -0.27 4.71
C LEU A 12 1.38 -0.14 3.94
N ILE A 13 0.59 0.87 4.28
CA ILE A 13 -0.60 1.27 3.54
C ILE A 13 -0.46 2.72 3.06
N ASN A 14 -0.97 3.06 1.87
CA ASN A 14 -1.11 4.47 1.50
C ASN A 14 -2.43 5.07 2.05
N ASP A 15 -2.47 6.39 2.21
CA ASP A 15 -3.61 7.14 2.76
C ASP A 15 -4.94 6.92 2.01
N ALA A 16 -4.89 6.73 0.69
CA ALA A 16 -6.06 6.41 -0.12
C ALA A 16 -6.79 5.12 0.34
N VAL A 17 -6.10 4.18 0.97
CA VAL A 17 -6.71 2.96 1.55
C VAL A 17 -7.75 3.33 2.60
N LEU A 18 -7.53 4.40 3.36
CA LEU A 18 -8.45 4.83 4.43
C LEU A 18 -9.79 5.37 3.89
N GLY A 19 -9.84 5.80 2.62
CA GLY A 19 -11.05 6.26 1.97
C GLY A 19 -11.94 5.15 1.40
N LEU A 20 -11.48 3.90 1.42
CA LEU A 20 -12.24 2.77 0.87
C LEU A 20 -13.40 2.38 1.82
N PRO A 21 -14.50 1.81 1.30
CA PRO A 21 -15.56 1.26 2.16
C PRO A 21 -15.01 0.18 3.09
N ARG A 22 -15.52 0.13 4.32
CA ARG A 22 -15.11 -0.86 5.34
C ARG A 22 -15.23 -2.31 4.87
N GLU A 23 -16.15 -2.61 3.96
CA GLU A 23 -16.32 -3.96 3.38
C GLU A 23 -15.18 -4.34 2.42
N THR A 24 -14.61 -3.34 1.74
CA THR A 24 -13.44 -3.50 0.84
C THR A 24 -12.16 -3.60 1.65
N LEU A 25 -12.11 -2.79 2.71
CA LEU A 25 -11.09 -2.85 3.72
C LEU A 25 -11.39 -4.06 4.61
N ALA A 26 -10.86 -5.20 4.21
CA ALA A 26 -10.53 -6.24 5.17
C ALA A 26 -9.41 -5.74 6.15
N LEU A 27 -9.45 -4.46 6.57
CA LEU A 27 -8.64 -3.82 7.61
C LEU A 27 -8.85 -4.51 8.95
N GLU A 28 -10.01 -5.10 9.20
CA GLU A 28 -10.19 -6.00 10.33
C GLU A 28 -9.17 -7.15 10.25
N THR A 29 -8.89 -7.71 9.07
CA THR A 29 -7.77 -8.66 8.85
C THR A 29 -6.38 -8.05 8.91
N LEU A 30 -6.22 -6.73 8.77
CA LEU A 30 -4.94 -6.03 8.98
C LEU A 30 -4.68 -5.77 10.47
N ALA A 31 -5.74 -5.59 11.25
CA ALA A 31 -5.72 -5.46 12.71
C ALA A 31 -5.70 -6.82 13.44
N LEU A 32 -6.07 -7.92 12.77
CA LEU A 32 -6.17 -9.26 13.37
C LEU A 32 -4.83 -9.98 13.56
N ASP A 33 -3.74 -9.52 12.94
CA ASP A 33 -2.40 -9.91 13.38
C ASP A 33 -2.06 -9.08 14.62
N GLN A 34 -2.55 -9.51 15.79
CA GLN A 34 -2.21 -8.90 17.09
C GLN A 34 -0.69 -8.86 17.22
N GLY A 35 -0.12 -7.67 17.00
CA GLY A 35 1.32 -7.53 16.84
C GLY A 35 1.80 -7.30 15.41
N ALA A 36 1.04 -6.65 14.52
CA ALA A 36 1.64 -5.99 13.37
C ALA A 36 2.14 -4.58 13.75
N THR A 37 3.08 -4.05 12.99
CA THR A 37 3.45 -2.63 12.95
C THR A 37 2.91 -2.08 11.63
N VAL A 38 1.91 -1.22 11.71
CA VAL A 38 1.28 -0.61 10.53
C VAL A 38 1.85 0.78 10.31
N TYR A 39 2.35 1.03 9.11
CA TYR A 39 2.75 2.34 8.62
C TYR A 39 1.66 2.85 7.68
N VAL A 40 1.17 4.06 7.92
CA VAL A 40 0.28 4.76 6.99
C VAL A 40 1.05 5.89 6.35
N ALA A 41 1.17 5.88 5.03
CA ALA A 41 1.93 6.88 4.30
C ALA A 41 1.05 7.64 3.31
N GLY A 42 1.20 8.96 3.25
CA GLY A 42 0.35 9.75 2.36
C GLY A 42 0.69 11.22 2.35
N SER A 43 0.10 11.97 1.43
CA SER A 43 0.29 13.42 1.36
C SER A 43 -0.87 14.18 2.03
N SER A 44 -1.99 13.51 2.30
CA SER A 44 -3.15 14.12 2.94
C SER A 44 -3.01 14.13 4.46
N LEU A 45 -2.79 15.33 5.03
CA LEU A 45 -2.74 15.52 6.48
C LEU A 45 -4.02 15.01 7.17
N VAL A 46 -5.18 15.25 6.55
CA VAL A 46 -6.48 14.80 7.09
C VAL A 46 -6.53 13.28 7.16
N GLN A 47 -6.17 12.57 6.09
CA GLN A 47 -6.21 11.11 6.09
C GLN A 47 -5.17 10.51 7.03
N ILE A 48 -3.99 11.12 7.13
CA ILE A 48 -2.95 10.75 8.10
C ILE A 48 -3.45 10.89 9.54
N THR A 49 -4.14 11.97 9.89
CA THR A 49 -4.73 12.13 11.23
C THR A 49 -5.85 11.12 11.49
N LEU A 50 -6.67 10.81 10.47
CA LEU A 50 -7.71 9.78 10.58
C LEU A 50 -7.15 8.36 10.69
N ALA A 51 -5.91 8.13 10.25
CA ALA A 51 -5.25 6.83 10.33
C ALA A 51 -5.17 6.30 11.76
N GLU A 52 -4.84 7.16 12.73
CA GLU A 52 -4.75 6.78 14.15
C GLU A 52 -6.09 6.34 14.73
N LEU A 53 -7.19 6.90 14.22
CA LEU A 53 -8.55 6.52 14.63
C LEU A 53 -9.01 5.24 13.94
N ALA A 54 -8.56 5.00 12.71
CA ALA A 54 -8.95 3.84 11.90
C ALA A 54 -8.13 2.58 12.23
N VAL A 55 -6.85 2.77 12.59
CA VAL A 55 -5.89 1.71 12.87
C VAL A 55 -5.14 2.06 14.17
N PRO A 56 -5.50 1.44 15.29
CA PRO A 56 -4.78 1.63 16.56
C PRO A 56 -3.29 1.33 16.41
N ASP A 57 -2.45 2.14 17.06
CA ASP A 57 -0.98 2.05 17.05
C ASP A 57 -0.31 2.21 15.66
N ALA A 58 -1.05 2.70 14.66
CA ALA A 58 -0.46 2.97 13.35
C ALA A 58 0.52 4.14 13.40
N ARG A 59 1.63 3.99 12.69
CA ARG A 59 2.66 5.01 12.52
C ARG A 59 2.38 5.79 11.24
N ALA A 60 1.87 7.01 11.40
CA ALA A 60 1.57 7.86 10.26
C ALA A 60 2.84 8.60 9.78
N ILE A 61 3.14 8.53 8.48
CA ILE A 61 4.31 9.15 7.85
C ILE A 61 3.84 10.02 6.68
N LEU A 62 4.07 11.33 6.76
CA LEU A 62 3.83 12.22 5.64
C LEU A 62 4.79 11.86 4.50
N THR A 63 4.27 11.46 3.35
CA THR A 63 5.02 10.99 2.18
C THR A 63 4.26 11.33 0.90
N ASP A 64 4.91 12.05 -0.02
CA ASP A 64 4.38 12.23 -1.36
C ASP A 64 4.84 11.07 -2.27
N PHE A 65 3.91 10.21 -2.66
CA PHE A 65 4.20 9.06 -3.53
C PHE A 65 4.62 9.46 -4.95
N ARG A 66 4.42 10.72 -5.33
CA ARG A 66 4.87 11.26 -6.63
C ARG A 66 6.35 11.65 -6.61
N GLN A 67 6.93 11.79 -5.43
CA GLN A 67 8.33 12.20 -5.27
C GLN A 67 9.19 10.99 -4.93
N SER A 68 10.09 10.65 -5.85
CA SER A 68 11.02 9.53 -5.67
C SER A 68 11.89 9.66 -4.41
N ALA A 69 12.26 10.89 -4.03
CA ALA A 69 12.99 11.17 -2.79
C ALA A 69 12.18 10.79 -1.54
N SER A 70 10.88 11.12 -1.51
CA SER A 70 9.98 10.75 -0.41
C SER A 70 9.79 9.24 -0.32
N LEU A 71 9.59 8.57 -1.46
CA LEU A 71 9.51 7.10 -1.51
C LEU A 71 10.81 6.43 -1.04
N SER A 72 11.97 6.99 -1.41
CA SER A 72 13.28 6.48 -0.98
C SER A 72 13.51 6.61 0.53
N ALA A 73 13.14 7.76 1.10
CA ALA A 73 13.20 7.98 2.55
C ALA A 73 12.29 7.02 3.31
N LEU A 74 11.06 6.81 2.81
CA LEU A 74 10.13 5.84 3.37
C LEU A 74 10.68 4.40 3.26
N ASN A 75 11.26 4.03 2.11
CA ASN A 75 11.86 2.72 1.93
C ASN A 75 13.02 2.49 2.90
N THR A 76 13.86 3.52 3.12
CA THR A 76 14.95 3.45 4.12
C THR A 76 14.42 3.19 5.52
N THR A 77 13.31 3.84 5.89
CA THR A 77 12.63 3.62 7.18
C THR A 77 12.14 2.17 7.32
N LEU A 78 11.51 1.62 6.28
CA LEU A 78 11.03 0.23 6.26
C LEU A 78 12.17 -0.79 6.30
N GLN A 79 13.28 -0.50 5.61
CA GLN A 79 14.49 -1.33 5.65
C GLN A 79 15.10 -1.38 7.05
N ALA A 80 15.15 -0.24 7.74
CA ALA A 80 15.60 -0.16 9.12
C ALA A 80 14.67 -0.94 10.08
N ALA A 81 13.39 -1.06 9.76
CA ALA A 81 12.42 -1.89 10.48
C ALA A 81 12.51 -3.40 10.13
N GLY A 82 13.51 -3.82 9.34
CA GLY A 82 13.73 -5.22 8.98
C GLY A 82 13.03 -5.68 7.69
N GLY A 83 12.45 -4.76 6.93
CA GLY A 83 11.77 -5.03 5.65
C GLY A 83 10.24 -4.90 5.74
N LEU A 84 9.55 -5.38 4.70
CA LEU A 84 8.11 -5.21 4.54
C LEU A 84 7.45 -6.58 4.29
N ASP A 85 6.49 -6.97 5.14
CA ASP A 85 5.72 -8.20 4.92
C ASP A 85 4.54 -7.94 3.97
N ARG A 86 3.97 -6.73 4.01
CA ARG A 86 2.79 -6.39 3.19
C ARG A 86 2.77 -4.93 2.77
N LEU A 87 2.55 -4.69 1.49
CA LEU A 87 2.33 -3.38 0.87
C LEU A 87 0.89 -3.31 0.36
N ILE A 88 0.12 -2.32 0.79
CA ILE A 88 -1.28 -2.16 0.38
C ILE A 88 -1.46 -0.77 -0.20
N LEU A 89 -1.79 -0.71 -1.47
CA LEU A 89 -1.92 0.55 -2.18
C LEU A 89 -3.30 0.66 -2.80
N ALA A 90 -3.93 1.82 -2.62
CA ALA A 90 -5.16 2.19 -3.29
C ALA A 90 -4.98 3.41 -4.16
N ALA A 91 -5.72 3.47 -5.26
CA ALA A 91 -5.73 4.60 -6.18
C ALA A 91 -7.07 4.70 -6.90
N ASP A 92 -7.36 5.88 -7.44
CA ASP A 92 -8.40 6.04 -8.44
C ASP A 92 -7.88 5.58 -9.81
N GLY A 93 -8.56 4.61 -10.44
CA GLY A 93 -8.21 4.09 -11.76
C GLY A 93 -8.33 5.10 -12.89
N ASP A 94 -9.05 6.22 -12.70
CA ASP A 94 -9.12 7.28 -13.71
C ASP A 94 -7.99 8.32 -13.59
N ASP A 95 -7.28 8.33 -12.46
CA ASP A 95 -6.15 9.22 -12.19
C ASP A 95 -4.83 8.54 -12.58
N SER A 96 -4.35 8.87 -13.78
CA SER A 96 -3.09 8.35 -14.30
C SER A 96 -1.87 8.73 -13.47
N GLU A 97 -1.87 9.89 -12.79
CA GLU A 97 -0.75 10.33 -11.96
C GLU A 97 -0.66 9.49 -10.68
N THR A 98 -1.80 9.24 -10.04
CA THR A 98 -1.86 8.38 -8.86
C THR A 98 -1.51 6.93 -9.20
N VAL A 99 -2.03 6.39 -10.32
CA VAL A 99 -1.68 5.03 -10.77
C VAL A 99 -0.20 4.90 -11.11
N PHE A 100 0.40 5.89 -11.78
CA PHE A 100 1.83 5.90 -12.04
C PHE A 100 2.65 5.93 -10.75
N SER A 101 2.22 6.70 -9.76
CA SER A 101 2.86 6.76 -8.44
C SER A 101 2.83 5.40 -7.73
N LEU A 102 1.77 4.60 -7.91
CA LEU A 102 1.73 3.23 -7.41
C LEU A 102 2.79 2.33 -8.06
N MET A 103 3.00 2.46 -9.38
CA MET A 103 4.06 1.71 -10.08
C MET A 103 5.43 2.09 -9.51
N CYS A 104 5.69 3.38 -9.30
CA CYS A 104 6.91 3.86 -8.66
C CYS A 104 7.09 3.30 -7.24
N ALA A 105 6.01 3.25 -6.45
CA ALA A 105 6.03 2.67 -5.12
C ALA A 105 6.36 1.16 -5.14
N VAL A 106 5.75 0.39 -6.04
CA VAL A 106 6.03 -1.05 -6.22
C VAL A 106 7.51 -1.29 -6.50
N LEU A 107 8.09 -0.53 -7.43
CA LEU A 107 9.53 -0.63 -7.74
C LEU A 107 10.41 -0.23 -6.55
N THR A 108 10.05 0.84 -5.86
CA THR A 108 10.83 1.39 -4.74
C THR A 108 10.86 0.42 -3.56
N PHE A 109 9.71 -0.12 -3.16
CA PHE A 109 9.58 -0.99 -1.98
C PHE A 109 9.92 -2.46 -2.24
N ARG A 110 10.18 -2.85 -3.49
CA ARG A 110 10.61 -4.20 -3.87
C ARG A 110 11.74 -4.72 -2.99
N SER A 111 12.74 -3.88 -2.71
CA SER A 111 13.88 -4.27 -1.85
C SER A 111 13.48 -4.59 -0.41
N ALA A 112 12.47 -3.90 0.13
CA ALA A 112 11.98 -4.14 1.50
C ALA A 112 11.10 -5.39 1.55
N LEU A 113 10.27 -5.59 0.52
CA LEU A 113 9.43 -6.78 0.35
C LEU A 113 10.26 -8.05 0.19
N ARG A 114 11.30 -8.01 -0.65
CA ARG A 114 12.18 -9.16 -0.92
C ARG A 114 12.83 -9.71 0.35
N ARG A 115 13.16 -8.86 1.32
CA ARG A 115 13.76 -9.29 2.60
C ARG A 115 12.85 -10.22 3.39
N ARG A 116 11.53 -10.06 3.26
CA ARG A 116 10.54 -10.82 4.04
C ARG A 116 9.64 -11.70 3.18
N ARG A 117 9.92 -11.82 1.87
CA ARG A 117 9.06 -12.49 0.88
C ARG A 117 7.63 -11.97 0.96
N GLY A 118 7.51 -10.65 0.97
CA GLY A 118 6.27 -9.95 1.27
C GLY A 118 5.20 -10.07 0.18
N ARG A 119 4.09 -9.36 0.40
CA ARG A 119 2.94 -9.31 -0.51
C ARG A 119 2.60 -7.89 -0.91
N ILE A 120 2.15 -7.70 -2.13
CA ILE A 120 1.60 -6.44 -2.65
C ILE A 120 0.10 -6.65 -2.91
N ASP A 121 -0.73 -5.82 -2.31
CA ASP A 121 -2.17 -5.74 -2.61
C ASP A 121 -2.48 -4.37 -3.22
N LEU A 122 -3.01 -4.38 -4.44
CA LEU A 122 -3.38 -3.17 -5.19
C LEU A 122 -4.91 -3.11 -5.29
N ILE A 123 -5.51 -2.01 -4.84
CA ILE A 123 -6.96 -1.81 -4.82
C ILE A 123 -7.31 -0.56 -5.61
N LEU A 124 -7.85 -0.71 -6.81
CA LEU A 124 -8.17 0.41 -7.69
C LEU A 124 -9.67 0.48 -7.96
N SER A 125 -10.23 1.69 -8.16
CA SER A 125 -11.46 1.82 -8.94
C SER A 125 -11.18 1.44 -10.40
N ASP A 126 -12.20 0.96 -11.09
CA ASP A 126 -12.15 0.86 -12.54
C ASP A 126 -11.91 2.23 -13.16
N GLY A 127 -11.16 2.27 -14.28
CA GLY A 127 -10.81 3.52 -14.93
C GLY A 127 -9.72 3.39 -15.99
N ARG A 128 -9.53 4.47 -16.75
CA ARG A 128 -8.68 4.47 -17.97
C ARG A 128 -7.21 4.13 -17.73
N ALA A 129 -6.68 4.35 -16.53
CA ALA A 129 -5.28 4.11 -16.20
C ALA A 129 -5.01 2.67 -15.70
N VAL A 130 -6.06 1.89 -15.41
CA VAL A 130 -5.93 0.51 -14.90
C VAL A 130 -5.20 -0.38 -15.90
N GLY A 131 -5.46 -0.23 -17.21
CA GLY A 131 -4.78 -1.00 -18.25
C GLY A 131 -3.25 -0.89 -18.19
N SER A 132 -2.74 0.33 -18.03
CA SER A 132 -1.30 0.58 -17.89
C SER A 132 -0.71 -0.11 -16.67
N LEU A 133 -1.44 -0.15 -15.54
CA LEU A 133 -1.00 -0.87 -14.33
C LEU A 133 -0.96 -2.39 -14.56
N VAL A 134 -1.98 -2.95 -15.22
CA VAL A 134 -2.02 -4.37 -15.54
C VAL A 134 -0.83 -4.76 -16.41
N GLU A 135 -0.55 -4.01 -17.48
CA GLU A 135 0.61 -4.24 -18.36
C GLU A 135 1.94 -4.14 -17.60
N PHE A 136 2.06 -3.15 -16.72
CA PHE A 136 3.22 -2.99 -15.85
C PHE A 136 3.44 -4.23 -14.97
N LEU A 137 2.39 -4.70 -14.27
CA LEU A 137 2.45 -5.87 -13.40
C LEU A 137 2.78 -7.14 -14.17
N GLN A 138 2.21 -7.33 -15.36
CA GLN A 138 2.55 -8.46 -16.24
C GLN A 138 4.03 -8.45 -16.64
N ARG A 139 4.58 -7.26 -16.95
CA ARG A 139 5.98 -7.12 -17.32
C ARG A 139 6.94 -7.39 -16.16
N ILE A 140 6.60 -6.98 -14.94
CA ILE A 140 7.48 -7.16 -13.77
C ILE A 140 7.18 -8.45 -12.98
N GLY A 141 6.07 -9.14 -13.25
CA GLY A 141 5.58 -10.27 -12.46
C GLY A 141 6.63 -11.38 -12.27
N GLY A 142 7.28 -11.82 -13.35
CA GLY A 142 8.34 -12.83 -13.24
C GLY A 142 9.52 -12.39 -12.36
N THR A 143 9.81 -11.09 -12.29
CA THR A 143 10.85 -10.56 -11.39
C THR A 143 10.37 -10.56 -9.93
N LEU A 144 9.09 -10.24 -9.68
CA LEU A 144 8.49 -10.30 -8.34
C LEU A 144 8.42 -11.73 -7.82
N ASP A 145 8.05 -12.69 -8.68
CA ASP A 145 7.99 -14.11 -8.32
C ASP A 145 9.37 -14.67 -7.95
N LEU A 146 10.42 -14.31 -8.70
CA LEU A 146 11.81 -14.69 -8.38
C LEU A 146 12.28 -14.13 -7.04
N ASP A 147 11.75 -12.98 -6.62
CA ASP A 147 12.02 -12.40 -5.31
C ASP A 147 11.13 -12.98 -4.19
N GLY A 148 10.21 -13.89 -4.52
CA GLY A 148 9.22 -14.45 -3.60
C GLY A 148 8.18 -13.43 -3.15
N ILE A 149 7.87 -12.43 -3.99
CA ILE A 149 6.88 -11.39 -3.70
C ILE A 149 5.57 -11.74 -4.41
N SER A 150 4.52 -12.00 -3.62
CA SER A 150 3.18 -12.24 -4.17
C SER A 150 2.47 -10.91 -4.48
N THR A 151 1.68 -10.87 -5.55
CA THR A 151 0.91 -9.67 -5.93
C THR A 151 -0.56 -10.01 -6.17
N GLU A 152 -1.46 -9.21 -5.63
CA GLU A 152 -2.90 -9.27 -5.90
C GLU A 152 -3.38 -7.89 -6.38
N LEU A 153 -4.14 -7.88 -7.48
CA LEU A 153 -4.82 -6.68 -7.99
C LEU A 153 -6.34 -6.88 -7.88
N ARG A 154 -7.01 -5.94 -7.24
CA ARG A 154 -8.48 -5.86 -7.13
C ARG A 154 -8.97 -4.59 -7.80
N ILE A 155 -9.78 -4.76 -8.84
CA ILE A 155 -10.46 -3.65 -9.53
C ILE A 155 -11.89 -3.59 -9.00
N ARG A 156 -12.28 -2.43 -8.48
CA ARG A 156 -13.62 -2.16 -7.95
C ARG A 156 -14.44 -1.48 -9.02
N GLU A 157 -15.59 -2.04 -9.36
CA GLU A 157 -16.54 -1.34 -10.21
C GLU A 157 -16.95 -0.01 -9.55
N ALA A 158 -16.88 1.09 -10.31
CA ALA A 158 -17.35 2.37 -9.85
C ALA A 158 -18.85 2.26 -9.54
N ARG A 159 -19.22 2.35 -8.26
CA ARG A 159 -20.64 2.43 -7.89
C ARG A 159 -21.14 3.78 -8.37
N ALA A 160 -21.85 3.80 -9.49
CA ALA A 160 -22.55 5.00 -9.95
C ALA A 160 -23.51 5.44 -8.83
N VAL A 161 -23.16 6.53 -8.15
CA VAL A 161 -24.09 7.21 -7.24
C VAL A 161 -25.18 7.78 -8.15
N ARG A 162 -26.30 7.06 -8.27
CA ARG A 162 -27.50 7.64 -8.87
C ARG A 162 -27.88 8.85 -8.02
N ALA A 163 -27.65 10.04 -8.56
CA ALA A 163 -28.23 11.26 -8.02
C ALA A 163 -29.74 11.04 -7.93
N VAL A 164 -30.28 11.09 -6.71
CA VAL A 164 -31.72 11.19 -6.51
C VAL A 164 -32.08 12.60 -6.97
N ALA A 165 -32.84 12.67 -8.06
CA ALA A 165 -33.35 13.90 -8.66
C ALA A 165 -34.27 14.66 -7.71
#